data_AF-A0A090QXH2-F1
#
_entry.id   AF-A0A090QXH2-F1
#
_cell.length_a   1.000
_cell.length_b   1.000
_cell.length_c   1.000
_cell.angle_alpha   90.00
_cell.angle_beta   90.00
_cell.angle_gamma   90.00
#
_symmetry.space_group_name_H-M   'P 1'
#
loop_
_entity.id
_entity.type
_entity.pdbx_description
1 polymer ?
#
loop_
_entity_poly.entity_id
_entity_poly.type
_entity_poly.pdbx_seq_one_letter_code
_entity_poly.pdbx_strand_id
1 'polypeptide(L)'
;MKFWSSEAARATQAKMTRMANGLEKEVMNTPQVLSLLSQDERDAIATTIKTLRELKDKAAKQKEVHARRENEKKRFVENMNAAIKRAINKSGLLKPAFYMDRQRIHLLMTVAAICEERAYHICSSEDLMLEAEVECTEERRAEIRRIRYERLYEHFEAGLEKAIRYKSLRYNVDTDSYSEIMPPAQALQEIMGSITPQVEAKLDARYGKYIEAIEAYNRAVTAKKLRSTFKSV
;
A
#
# COMPACT_ATOMS: atom_id res chain seq x y z
N MET A 1 2.81 8.54 22.27
CA MET A 1 4.28 8.37 22.42
C MET A 1 4.98 9.43 21.59
N LYS A 2 6.01 10.13 22.11
CA LYS A 2 6.82 11.07 21.30
C LYS A 2 7.66 10.26 20.29
N PHE A 3 7.38 10.41 19.00
CA PHE A 3 8.09 9.73 17.92
C PHE A 3 9.57 10.13 17.88
N TRP A 4 10.46 9.15 18.03
CA TRP A 4 11.89 9.31 17.78
C TRP A 4 12.18 8.89 16.33
N SER A 5 12.30 9.86 15.41
CA SER A 5 12.78 9.57 14.07
C SER A 5 14.26 9.16 14.10
N SER A 6 14.72 8.38 13.12
CA SER A 6 16.15 8.01 12.99
C SER A 6 17.07 9.24 12.99
N GLU A 7 16.62 10.36 12.41
CA GLU A 7 17.33 11.63 12.41
C GLU A 7 17.38 12.28 13.79
N ALA A 8 16.26 12.34 14.51
CA ALA A 8 16.20 12.87 15.86
C ALA A 8 17.08 12.05 16.83
N ALA A 9 17.11 10.72 16.66
CA ALA A 9 17.98 9.84 17.43
C ALA A 9 19.46 10.12 17.18
N ARG A 10 19.87 10.25 15.90
CA ARG A 10 21.26 10.57 15.53
C ARG A 10 21.68 11.96 16.02
N ALA A 11 20.83 12.97 15.87
CA ALA A 11 21.09 14.33 16.33
C ALA A 11 21.28 14.37 17.86
N THR A 12 20.44 13.62 18.60
CA THR A 12 20.51 13.53 20.06
C THR A 12 21.78 12.81 20.52
N GLN A 13 22.16 11.70 19.87
CA GLN A 13 23.42 11.00 20.13
C GLN A 13 24.65 11.87 19.87
N ALA A 14 24.65 12.63 18.77
CA ALA A 14 25.74 13.54 18.43
C ALA A 14 25.86 14.69 19.44
N LYS A 15 24.73 15.22 19.93
CA LYS A 15 24.69 16.27 20.97
C LYS A 15 25.20 15.76 22.31
N MET A 16 24.73 14.60 22.77
CA MET A 16 25.19 13.96 24.01
C MET A 16 26.69 13.64 23.97
N THR A 17 27.18 13.13 22.83
CA THR A 17 28.61 12.83 22.66
C THR A 17 29.47 14.10 22.69
N ARG A 18 29.03 15.17 22.02
CA ARG A 18 29.72 16.47 22.07
C ARG A 18 29.78 17.04 23.49
N MET A 19 28.66 17.02 24.21
CA MET A 19 28.59 17.52 25.59
C MET A 19 29.46 16.71 26.55
N ALA A 20 29.41 15.37 26.47
CA ALA A 20 30.24 14.51 27.32
C ALA A 20 31.74 14.72 27.04
N ASN A 21 32.13 14.77 25.77
CA ASN A 21 33.53 14.98 25.39
C ASN A 21 34.04 16.39 25.73
N GLY A 22 33.19 17.41 25.62
CA GLY A 22 33.53 18.78 26.01
C GLY A 22 33.76 18.88 27.52
N LEU A 23 32.83 18.37 28.32
CA LEU A 23 32.98 18.33 29.79
C LEU A 23 34.22 17.54 30.22
N GLU A 24 34.49 16.41 29.58
CA GLU A 24 35.65 15.59 29.92
C GLU A 24 36.98 16.25 29.51
N LYS A 25 37.07 16.73 28.27
CA LYS A 25 38.35 17.27 27.74
C LYS A 25 38.64 18.68 28.20
N GLU A 26 37.63 19.55 28.22
CA GLU A 26 37.81 20.98 28.45
C GLU A 26 37.74 21.33 29.95
N VAL A 27 37.02 20.53 30.75
CA VAL A 27 36.83 20.80 32.19
C VAL A 27 37.61 19.79 33.03
N MET A 28 37.35 18.48 32.87
CA MET A 28 37.92 17.45 33.75
C MET A 28 39.38 17.09 33.43
N ASN A 29 39.85 17.29 32.19
CA ASN A 29 41.23 16.99 31.80
C ASN A 29 42.12 18.23 31.73
N THR A 30 41.58 19.42 32.02
CA THR A 30 42.33 20.68 32.01
C THR A 30 42.76 21.04 33.43
N PRO A 31 44.07 20.98 33.77
CA PRO A 31 44.55 21.20 35.14
C PRO A 31 44.19 22.57 35.71
N GLN A 32 44.19 23.61 34.85
CA GLN A 32 43.88 24.99 35.20
C GLN A 32 42.40 25.19 35.56
N VAL A 33 41.50 24.43 34.95
CA VAL A 33 40.06 24.51 35.20
C VAL A 33 39.71 23.66 36.42
N LEU A 34 40.32 22.47 36.53
CA LEU A 34 40.20 21.62 37.70
C LEU A 34 40.55 22.38 38.99
N SER A 35 41.64 23.16 39.01
CA SER A 35 42.07 23.90 40.20
C SER A 35 41.09 24.98 40.66
N LEU A 36 40.14 25.39 39.80
CA LEU A 36 39.10 26.37 40.12
C LEU A 36 37.82 25.74 40.68
N LEU A 37 37.69 24.40 40.61
CA LEU A 37 36.51 23.66 41.03
C LEU A 37 36.72 22.99 42.39
N SER A 38 35.69 23.03 43.23
CA SER A 38 35.59 22.23 44.45
C SER A 38 35.48 20.73 44.13
N GLN A 39 35.74 19.89 45.13
CA GLN A 39 35.63 18.44 44.96
C GLN A 39 34.20 18.01 44.60
N ASP A 40 33.19 18.61 45.24
CA ASP A 40 31.78 18.33 44.97
C ASP A 40 31.39 18.68 43.53
N GLU A 41 31.90 19.79 42.99
CA GLU A 41 31.65 20.19 41.59
C GLU A 41 32.31 19.22 40.60
N ARG A 42 33.54 18.76 40.89
CA ARG A 42 34.23 17.76 40.06
C ARG A 42 33.47 16.43 40.05
N ASP A 43 32.96 15.98 41.20
CA ASP A 43 32.20 14.74 41.32
C ASP A 43 30.84 14.85 40.61
N ALA A 44 30.19 16.02 40.66
CA ALA A 44 28.97 16.30 39.91
C ALA A 44 29.20 16.29 38.38
N ILE A 45 30.29 16.88 37.91
CA ILE A 45 30.66 16.86 36.48
C ILE A 45 30.98 15.43 36.01
N ALA A 46 31.73 14.66 36.79
CA ALA A 46 32.01 13.25 36.50
C ALA A 46 30.72 12.42 36.42
N THR A 47 29.79 12.63 37.35
CA THR A 47 28.46 11.98 37.35
C THR A 47 27.64 12.38 36.13
N THR A 48 27.71 13.65 35.72
CA THR A 48 27.04 14.16 34.52
C THR A 48 27.60 13.53 33.25
N ILE A 49 28.93 13.40 33.12
CA ILE A 49 29.58 12.71 32.00
C ILE A 49 29.11 11.25 31.93
N LYS A 50 29.09 10.55 33.07
CA LYS A 50 28.60 9.17 33.15
C LYS A 50 27.14 9.06 32.69
N THR A 51 26.27 9.94 33.19
CA THR A 51 24.84 9.98 32.83
C THR A 51 24.64 10.26 31.33
N LEU A 52 25.41 11.19 30.75
CA LEU A 52 25.36 11.49 29.32
C LEU A 52 25.78 10.28 28.46
N ARG A 53 26.76 9.50 28.91
CA ARG A 53 27.17 8.25 28.25
C ARG A 53 26.09 7.17 28.34
N GLU A 54 25.49 6.98 29.51
CA GLU A 54 24.37 6.02 29.69
C GLU A 54 23.15 6.38 28.84
N LEU A 55 22.81 7.67 28.75
CA LEU A 55 21.72 8.16 27.90
C LEU A 55 22.03 7.95 26.41
N LYS A 56 23.28 8.12 25.98
CA LYS A 56 23.73 7.80 24.62
C LYS A 56 23.53 6.31 24.31
N ASP A 57 23.90 5.42 25.22
CA ASP A 57 23.74 3.98 25.04
C ASP A 57 22.26 3.58 25.00
N LYS A 58 21.43 4.19 25.85
CA LYS A 58 19.98 4.02 25.83
C LYS A 58 19.37 4.47 24.49
N ALA A 59 19.81 5.61 23.96
CA ALA A 59 19.38 6.09 22.65
C ALA A 59 19.82 5.15 21.52
N ALA A 60 21.01 4.55 21.61
CA ALA A 60 21.47 3.55 20.64
C ALA A 60 20.61 2.29 20.64
N LYS A 61 20.32 1.75 21.84
CA LYS A 61 19.41 0.61 22.00
C LYS A 61 18.00 0.90 21.45
N GLN A 62 17.47 2.09 21.74
CA GLN A 62 16.15 2.49 21.21
C GLN A 62 16.15 2.60 19.67
N LYS A 63 17.18 3.20 19.07
CA LYS A 63 17.34 3.26 17.61
C LYS A 63 17.32 1.87 16.98
N GLU A 64 18.03 0.93 17.59
CA GLU A 64 18.07 -0.46 17.11
C GLU A 64 16.70 -1.14 17.20
N VAL A 65 16.00 -1.01 18.35
CA VAL A 65 14.64 -1.54 18.52
C VAL A 65 13.67 -0.95 17.48
N HIS A 66 13.75 0.36 17.24
CA HIS A 66 12.93 1.01 16.21
C HIS A 66 13.26 0.50 14.80
N ALA A 67 14.54 0.37 14.45
CA ALA A 67 14.96 -0.15 13.16
C ALA A 67 14.48 -1.59 12.94
N ARG A 68 14.54 -2.44 13.98
CA ARG A 68 14.00 -3.80 13.95
C ARG A 68 12.49 -3.80 13.73
N ARG A 69 11.72 -3.00 14.48
CA ARG A 69 10.27 -2.88 14.31
C ARG A 69 9.86 -2.37 12.93
N GLU A 70 10.57 -1.39 12.39
CA GLU A 70 10.34 -0.90 11.02
C GLU A 70 10.60 -1.99 9.98
N ASN A 71 11.69 -2.76 10.14
CA ASN A 71 11.97 -3.89 9.25
C ASN A 71 10.92 -5.01 9.37
N GLU A 72 10.44 -5.30 10.58
CA GLU A 72 9.35 -6.26 10.81
C GLU A 72 8.05 -5.81 10.15
N LYS A 73 7.69 -4.52 10.29
CA LYS A 73 6.52 -3.94 9.61
C LYS A 73 6.63 -4.04 8.09
N LYS A 74 7.79 -3.69 7.52
CA LYS A 74 8.03 -3.78 6.07
C LYS A 74 7.90 -5.21 5.58
N ARG A 75 8.57 -6.16 6.24
CA ARG A 75 8.47 -7.59 5.91
C ARG A 75 7.05 -8.11 6.01
N PHE A 76 6.31 -7.71 7.04
CA PHE A 76 4.92 -8.10 7.21
C PHE A 76 4.05 -7.61 6.04
N VAL A 77 4.18 -6.33 5.68
CA VAL A 77 3.44 -5.76 4.54
C VAL A 77 3.84 -6.41 3.22
N GLU A 78 5.14 -6.66 3.00
CA GLU A 78 5.63 -7.36 1.80
C GLU A 78 5.07 -8.79 1.69
N ASN A 79 5.10 -9.56 2.79
CA ASN A 79 4.54 -10.90 2.85
C ASN A 79 3.03 -10.88 2.58
N MET A 80 2.31 -9.91 3.14
CA MET A 80 0.89 -9.72 2.89
C MET A 80 0.61 -9.40 1.42
N ASN A 81 1.39 -8.50 0.80
CA ASN A 81 1.25 -8.17 -0.61
C ASN A 81 1.46 -9.40 -1.50
N ALA A 82 2.46 -10.21 -1.19
CA ALA A 82 2.71 -11.47 -1.88
C ALA A 82 1.58 -12.48 -1.68
N ALA A 83 0.97 -12.54 -0.50
CA ALA A 83 -0.20 -13.38 -0.24
C ALA A 83 -1.44 -12.93 -1.01
N ILE A 84 -1.70 -11.62 -1.09
CA ILE A 84 -2.79 -11.02 -1.88
C ILE A 84 -2.63 -11.39 -3.36
N LYS A 85 -1.45 -11.12 -3.95
CA LYS A 85 -1.17 -11.47 -5.35
C LYS A 85 -1.35 -12.96 -5.63
N ARG A 86 -0.88 -13.83 -4.72
CA ARG A 86 -1.08 -15.28 -4.84
C ARG A 86 -2.55 -15.68 -4.79
N ALA A 87 -3.35 -15.07 -3.91
CA ALA A 87 -4.79 -15.34 -3.83
C ALA A 87 -5.49 -14.97 -5.13
N ILE A 88 -5.23 -13.78 -5.65
CA ILE A 88 -5.77 -13.30 -6.93
C ILE A 88 -5.35 -14.23 -8.08
N ASN A 89 -4.07 -14.55 -8.21
CA ASN A 89 -3.57 -15.42 -9.28
C ASN A 89 -4.19 -16.83 -9.23
N LYS A 90 -4.36 -17.40 -8.03
CA LYS A 90 -5.01 -18.71 -7.85
C LYS A 90 -6.48 -18.71 -8.22
N SER A 91 -7.19 -17.59 -7.98
CA SER A 91 -8.61 -17.46 -8.32
C SER A 91 -8.87 -17.50 -9.84
N GLY A 92 -7.87 -17.13 -10.65
CA GLY A 92 -8.04 -17.02 -12.10
C GLY A 92 -8.89 -15.83 -12.56
N LEU A 93 -9.31 -14.94 -11.64
CA LEU A 93 -10.08 -13.74 -11.96
C LEU A 93 -9.33 -12.83 -12.95
N LEU A 94 -8.00 -12.77 -12.82
CA LEU A 94 -7.10 -11.98 -13.66
C LEU A 94 -6.28 -12.82 -14.67
N LYS A 95 -6.68 -14.07 -14.97
CA LYS A 95 -6.08 -14.79 -16.11
C LYS A 95 -6.45 -14.07 -17.41
N PRO A 96 -5.66 -14.18 -18.49
CA PRO A 96 -5.86 -13.40 -19.71
C PRO A 96 -7.12 -13.89 -20.45
N ALA A 97 -8.26 -13.49 -19.92
CA ALA A 97 -9.48 -13.38 -20.67
C ALA A 97 -9.37 -12.03 -21.36
N PHE A 98 -9.27 -12.06 -22.68
CA PHE A 98 -9.46 -10.87 -23.53
C PHE A 98 -10.93 -10.36 -23.46
N TYR A 99 -11.62 -10.68 -22.36
CA TYR A 99 -13.03 -10.45 -22.11
C TYR A 99 -13.27 -10.29 -20.60
N MET A 100 -14.01 -9.25 -20.24
CA MET A 100 -14.48 -8.97 -18.88
C MET A 100 -15.95 -9.37 -18.92
N ASP A 101 -16.25 -10.60 -18.51
CA ASP A 101 -17.62 -11.09 -18.46
C ASP A 101 -18.42 -10.34 -17.38
N ARG A 102 -19.74 -10.49 -17.45
CA ARG A 102 -20.68 -9.80 -16.57
C ARG A 102 -20.32 -9.96 -15.10
N GLN A 103 -19.92 -11.17 -14.67
CA GLN A 103 -19.49 -11.46 -13.31
C GLN A 103 -18.24 -10.67 -12.90
N ARG A 104 -17.23 -10.56 -13.78
CA ARG A 104 -16.05 -9.72 -13.51
C ARG A 104 -16.41 -8.24 -13.44
N ILE A 105 -17.37 -7.76 -14.25
CA ILE A 105 -17.84 -6.37 -14.19
C ILE A 105 -18.58 -6.12 -12.87
N HIS A 106 -19.45 -7.03 -12.44
CA HIS A 106 -20.13 -6.95 -11.15
C HIS A 106 -19.14 -6.94 -9.99
N LEU A 107 -18.10 -7.78 -10.07
CA LEU A 107 -17.02 -7.82 -9.09
C LEU A 107 -16.21 -6.52 -9.09
N LEU A 108 -15.89 -5.96 -10.25
CA LEU A 108 -15.25 -4.65 -10.36
C LEU A 108 -16.08 -3.55 -9.69
N MET A 109 -17.39 -3.49 -9.96
CA MET A 109 -18.26 -2.47 -9.35
C MET A 109 -18.38 -2.67 -7.83
N THR A 110 -18.41 -3.91 -7.37
CA THR A 110 -18.44 -4.23 -5.94
C THR A 110 -17.14 -3.82 -5.25
N VAL A 111 -16.00 -4.09 -5.88
CA VAL A 111 -14.67 -3.68 -5.43
C VAL A 111 -14.55 -2.15 -5.40
N ALA A 112 -15.06 -1.46 -6.42
CA ALA A 112 -15.13 -0.01 -6.47
C ALA A 112 -15.91 0.55 -5.28
N ALA A 113 -17.11 0.02 -5.00
CA ALA A 113 -17.92 0.43 -3.85
C ALA A 113 -17.18 0.25 -2.52
N ILE A 114 -16.53 -0.91 -2.30
CA ILE A 114 -15.73 -1.18 -1.08
C ILE A 114 -14.61 -0.14 -0.88
N CYS A 115 -14.02 0.35 -1.97
CA CYS A 115 -12.92 1.31 -1.89
C CYS A 115 -13.40 2.77 -1.86
N GLU A 116 -14.53 3.08 -2.49
CA GLU A 116 -15.20 4.38 -2.42
C GLU A 116 -15.67 4.70 -1.00
N GLU A 117 -16.14 3.71 -0.23
CA GLU A 117 -16.43 3.84 1.20
C GLU A 117 -15.21 4.33 2.01
N ARG A 118 -14.00 4.25 1.44
CA ARG A 118 -12.74 4.73 2.02
C ARG A 118 -12.10 5.87 1.23
N ALA A 119 -12.89 6.59 0.44
CA ALA A 119 -12.47 7.73 -0.39
C ALA A 119 -11.40 7.40 -1.46
N TYR A 120 -11.38 6.16 -1.96
CA TYR A 120 -10.54 5.76 -3.09
C TYR A 120 -11.38 5.49 -4.33
N HIS A 121 -11.22 6.34 -5.34
CA HIS A 121 -11.80 6.13 -6.67
C HIS A 121 -10.97 5.10 -7.44
N ILE A 122 -11.63 4.04 -7.89
CA ILE A 122 -10.99 2.95 -8.67
C ILE A 122 -11.21 3.14 -10.16
N CYS A 123 -12.41 3.58 -10.57
CA CYS A 123 -12.76 3.84 -11.97
C CYS A 123 -13.55 5.14 -12.07
N SER A 124 -13.27 5.93 -13.09
CA SER A 124 -14.11 7.06 -13.48
C SER A 124 -15.26 6.59 -14.40
N SER A 125 -16.28 7.43 -14.57
CA SER A 125 -17.31 7.20 -15.58
C SER A 125 -16.74 7.14 -17.00
N GLU A 126 -15.61 7.81 -17.27
CA GLU A 126 -14.91 7.81 -18.55
C GLU A 126 -14.21 6.47 -18.83
N ASP A 127 -13.68 5.82 -17.79
CA ASP A 127 -13.05 4.49 -17.92
C ASP A 127 -14.08 3.40 -18.27
N LEU A 128 -15.33 3.61 -17.86
CA LEU A 128 -16.46 2.73 -18.20
C LEU A 128 -17.06 3.03 -19.58
N MET A 129 -16.78 4.20 -20.16
CA MET A 129 -17.23 4.57 -21.50
C MET A 129 -16.25 4.04 -22.54
N LEU A 130 -16.52 2.89 -23.14
CA LEU A 130 -15.65 2.39 -24.20
C LEU A 130 -15.79 3.18 -25.51
N GLU A 131 -16.96 3.73 -25.80
CA GLU A 131 -17.20 4.49 -27.03
C GLU A 131 -16.54 5.88 -27.02
N ALA A 132 -15.94 6.24 -28.15
CA ALA A 132 -15.39 7.58 -28.35
C ALA A 132 -16.50 8.50 -28.88
N GLU A 133 -16.83 9.56 -28.16
CA GLU A 133 -17.79 10.60 -28.61
C GLU A 133 -17.22 11.48 -29.76
N VAL A 134 -15.99 11.22 -30.20
CA VAL A 134 -15.28 12.02 -31.19
C VAL A 134 -15.45 11.42 -32.58
N GLU A 135 -15.73 12.27 -33.57
CA GLU A 135 -15.61 11.91 -34.99
C GLU A 135 -14.18 11.45 -35.30
N CYS A 136 -13.97 10.14 -35.38
CA CYS A 136 -12.70 9.54 -35.77
C CYS A 136 -12.92 8.29 -36.62
N THR A 137 -11.86 7.88 -37.32
CA THR A 137 -11.88 6.67 -38.15
C THR A 137 -12.15 5.43 -37.32
N GLU A 138 -12.68 4.37 -37.95
CA GLU A 138 -12.98 3.12 -37.25
C GLU A 138 -11.74 2.48 -36.62
N GLU A 139 -10.58 2.62 -37.26
CA GLU A 139 -9.29 2.18 -36.72
C GLU A 139 -8.93 2.92 -35.43
N ARG A 140 -9.10 4.24 -35.41
CA ARG A 140 -8.84 5.06 -34.22
C ARG A 140 -9.84 4.76 -33.10
N ARG A 141 -11.12 4.55 -33.43
CA ARG A 141 -12.13 4.09 -32.45
C ARG A 141 -11.76 2.74 -31.84
N ALA A 142 -11.32 1.79 -32.66
CA ALA A 142 -10.89 0.48 -32.19
C ALA A 142 -9.66 0.56 -31.25
N GLU A 143 -8.71 1.44 -31.54
CA GLU A 143 -7.55 1.69 -30.69
C GLU A 143 -7.95 2.31 -29.34
N ILE A 144 -8.81 3.33 -29.35
CA ILE A 144 -9.32 3.97 -28.12
C ILE A 144 -10.06 2.94 -27.24
N ARG A 145 -10.96 2.14 -27.84
CA ARG A 145 -11.67 1.08 -27.12
C ARG A 145 -10.71 0.09 -26.45
N ARG A 146 -9.64 -0.30 -27.15
CA ARG A 146 -8.59 -1.18 -26.59
C ARG A 146 -7.88 -0.54 -25.40
N ILE A 147 -7.42 0.70 -25.53
CA ILE A 147 -6.70 1.40 -24.45
C ILE A 147 -7.58 1.56 -23.22
N ARG A 148 -8.84 1.98 -23.41
CA ARG A 148 -9.81 2.13 -22.30
C ARG A 148 -10.10 0.80 -21.62
N TYR A 149 -10.25 -0.26 -22.41
CA TYR A 149 -10.43 -1.61 -21.88
C TYR A 149 -9.21 -2.11 -21.09
N GLU A 150 -7.98 -1.86 -21.57
CA GLU A 150 -6.74 -2.18 -20.86
C GLU A 150 -6.67 -1.43 -19.52
N ARG A 151 -6.98 -0.13 -19.50
CA ARG A 151 -7.05 0.65 -18.25
C ARG A 151 -8.10 0.12 -17.28
N LEU A 152 -9.29 -0.21 -17.77
CA LEU A 152 -10.35 -0.79 -16.94
C LEU A 152 -9.87 -2.06 -16.22
N TYR A 153 -9.07 -2.88 -16.90
CA TYR A 153 -8.48 -4.09 -16.34
C TYR A 153 -7.40 -3.78 -15.29
N GLU A 154 -6.52 -2.81 -15.55
CA GLU A 154 -5.52 -2.34 -14.57
C GLU A 154 -6.20 -1.79 -13.30
N HIS A 155 -7.28 -1.04 -13.47
CA HIS A 155 -8.10 -0.54 -12.37
C HIS A 155 -8.76 -1.69 -11.60
N PHE A 156 -9.22 -2.73 -12.29
CA PHE A 156 -9.79 -3.91 -11.65
C PHE A 156 -8.75 -4.64 -10.78
N GLU A 157 -7.56 -4.87 -11.31
CA GLU A 157 -6.46 -5.50 -10.56
C GLU A 157 -6.07 -4.68 -9.33
N ALA A 158 -5.78 -3.38 -9.52
CA ALA A 158 -5.40 -2.50 -8.43
C ALA A 158 -6.51 -2.36 -7.37
N GLY A 159 -7.76 -2.30 -7.82
CA GLY A 159 -8.93 -2.26 -6.97
C GLY A 159 -9.07 -3.51 -6.12
N LEU A 160 -8.93 -4.69 -6.73
CA LEU A 160 -9.07 -5.97 -6.07
C LEU A 160 -7.96 -6.15 -5.00
N GLU A 161 -6.72 -5.78 -5.32
CA GLU A 161 -5.62 -5.79 -4.35
C GLU A 161 -5.93 -4.91 -3.12
N LYS A 162 -6.49 -3.71 -3.34
CA LYS A 162 -6.85 -2.79 -2.25
C LYS A 162 -8.02 -3.31 -1.42
N ALA A 163 -9.09 -3.78 -2.05
CA ALA A 163 -10.25 -4.32 -1.35
C ALA A 163 -9.87 -5.50 -0.46
N ILE A 164 -9.06 -6.43 -0.97
CA ILE A 164 -8.53 -7.55 -0.18
C ILE A 164 -7.66 -7.01 0.96
N ARG A 165 -6.75 -6.06 0.71
CA ARG A 165 -5.93 -5.47 1.77
C ARG A 165 -6.78 -4.86 2.88
N TYR A 166 -7.85 -4.13 2.56
CA TYR A 166 -8.70 -3.49 3.57
C TYR A 166 -9.40 -4.49 4.48
N LYS A 167 -9.75 -5.65 3.96
CA LYS A 167 -10.33 -6.74 4.74
C LYS A 167 -9.26 -7.53 5.51
N SER A 168 -8.09 -7.73 4.93
CA SER A 168 -7.03 -8.57 5.51
C SER A 168 -6.13 -7.88 6.51
N LEU A 169 -5.99 -6.55 6.46
CA LEU A 169 -4.94 -5.83 7.19
C LEU A 169 -5.52 -4.69 8.04
N ARG A 170 -5.08 -4.59 9.29
CA ARG A 170 -5.34 -3.43 10.15
C ARG A 170 -4.03 -2.88 10.70
N TYR A 171 -3.87 -1.56 10.60
CA TYR A 171 -2.83 -0.85 11.33
C TYR A 171 -3.34 -0.50 12.73
N ASN A 172 -2.55 -0.82 13.75
CA ASN A 172 -2.80 -0.42 15.12
C ASN A 172 -1.85 0.74 15.48
N VAL A 173 -2.44 1.90 15.80
CA VAL A 173 -1.73 3.13 16.12
C VAL A 173 -1.03 3.03 17.47
N ASP A 174 -1.64 2.34 18.45
CA ASP A 174 -1.12 2.24 19.81
C ASP A 174 0.14 1.37 19.87
N THR A 175 0.15 0.29 19.10
CA THR A 175 1.28 -0.64 19.00
C THR A 175 2.21 -0.33 17.84
N ASP A 176 1.86 0.65 17.00
CA ASP A 176 2.58 1.03 15.78
C ASP A 176 2.92 -0.23 14.94
N SER A 177 1.92 -1.06 14.69
CA SER A 177 2.12 -2.34 14.01
C SER A 177 0.95 -2.72 13.10
N TYR A 178 1.23 -3.54 12.10
CA TYR A 178 0.20 -4.17 11.29
C TYR A 178 -0.20 -5.52 11.88
N SER A 179 -1.49 -5.82 11.77
CA SER A 179 -2.07 -7.10 12.16
C SER A 179 -2.91 -7.66 11.01
N GLU A 180 -2.90 -8.99 10.90
CA GLU A 180 -3.80 -9.70 9.99
C GLU A 180 -5.17 -9.81 10.66
N ILE A 181 -6.21 -9.29 10.00
CA ILE A 181 -7.61 -9.50 10.42
C ILE A 181 -8.10 -10.85 9.87
N MET A 182 -7.79 -11.12 8.60
CA MET A 182 -8.19 -12.35 7.93
C MET A 182 -7.24 -12.68 6.77
N PRO A 183 -7.04 -13.97 6.44
CA PRO A 183 -6.21 -14.37 5.31
C PRO A 183 -6.71 -13.77 3.98
N PRO A 184 -5.82 -13.33 3.06
CA PRO A 184 -6.20 -12.76 1.77
C PRO A 184 -7.10 -13.66 0.90
N ALA A 185 -6.93 -14.98 0.98
CA ALA A 185 -7.79 -15.92 0.26
C ALA A 185 -9.23 -15.91 0.79
N GLN A 186 -9.41 -15.80 2.10
CA GLN A 186 -10.73 -15.72 2.72
C GLN A 186 -11.37 -14.35 2.46
N ALA A 187 -10.59 -13.26 2.51
CA ALA A 187 -11.07 -11.92 2.14
C ALA A 187 -11.57 -11.90 0.69
N LEU A 188 -10.85 -12.53 -0.24
CA LEU A 188 -11.28 -12.65 -1.63
C LEU A 188 -12.59 -13.44 -1.74
N GLN A 189 -12.72 -14.56 -1.02
CA GLN A 189 -13.96 -15.34 -0.99
C GLN A 189 -15.15 -14.53 -0.45
N GLU A 190 -14.97 -13.73 0.60
CA GLU A 190 -16.03 -12.84 1.11
C GLU A 190 -16.43 -11.77 0.10
N ILE A 191 -15.47 -11.17 -0.62
CA ILE A 191 -15.76 -10.17 -1.66
C ILE A 191 -16.53 -10.82 -2.81
N MET A 192 -16.15 -12.02 -3.22
CA MET A 192 -16.88 -12.74 -4.27
C MET A 192 -18.27 -13.16 -3.79
N GLY A 193 -18.39 -13.61 -2.54
CA GLY A 193 -19.65 -14.05 -1.93
C GLY A 193 -20.63 -12.93 -1.61
N SER A 194 -20.20 -11.66 -1.59
CA SER A 194 -21.10 -10.51 -1.39
C SER A 194 -21.91 -10.17 -2.65
N ILE A 195 -21.53 -10.70 -3.81
CA ILE A 195 -22.25 -10.56 -5.08
C ILE A 195 -23.42 -11.55 -5.09
N THR A 196 -24.51 -11.15 -4.43
CA THR A 196 -25.77 -11.89 -4.40
C THR A 196 -26.64 -11.51 -5.62
N PRO A 197 -27.64 -12.33 -6.00
CA PRO A 197 -28.54 -12.00 -7.11
C PRO A 197 -29.24 -10.63 -6.95
N GLN A 198 -29.52 -10.22 -5.71
CA GLN A 198 -30.09 -8.91 -5.41
C GLN A 198 -29.08 -7.77 -5.66
N VAL A 199 -27.80 -8.00 -5.41
CA VAL A 199 -26.72 -7.05 -5.70
C VAL A 199 -26.50 -6.98 -7.21
N GLU A 200 -26.45 -8.12 -7.90
CA GLU A 200 -26.33 -8.18 -9.36
C GLU A 200 -27.44 -7.37 -10.05
N ALA A 201 -28.70 -7.55 -9.64
CA ALA A 201 -29.83 -6.79 -10.19
C ALA A 201 -29.69 -5.28 -9.98
N LYS A 202 -29.18 -4.84 -8.82
CA LYS A 202 -28.91 -3.41 -8.54
C LYS A 202 -27.77 -2.87 -9.40
N LEU A 203 -26.71 -3.66 -9.58
CA LEU A 203 -25.57 -3.29 -10.42
C LEU A 203 -25.99 -3.20 -11.88
N ASP A 204 -26.80 -4.13 -12.37
CA ASP A 204 -27.36 -4.10 -13.71
C ASP A 204 -28.25 -2.88 -13.94
N ALA A 205 -29.12 -2.53 -12.98
CA ALA A 205 -29.95 -1.34 -13.08
C ALA A 205 -29.12 -0.04 -13.11
N ARG A 206 -28.02 0.02 -12.35
CA ARG A 206 -27.19 1.23 -12.22
C ARG A 206 -26.15 1.38 -13.33
N TYR A 207 -25.54 0.28 -13.77
CA TYR A 207 -24.40 0.26 -14.67
C TYR A 207 -24.68 -0.47 -16.00
N GLY A 208 -25.93 -0.86 -16.27
CA GLY A 208 -26.32 -1.65 -17.44
C GLY A 208 -25.77 -1.14 -18.77
N LYS A 209 -25.84 0.18 -19.01
CA LYS A 209 -25.27 0.79 -20.23
C LYS A 209 -23.77 0.53 -20.43
N TYR A 210 -23.00 0.46 -19.34
CA TYR A 210 -21.56 0.21 -19.38
C TYR A 210 -21.28 -1.29 -19.54
N ILE A 211 -22.07 -2.13 -18.85
CA ILE A 211 -22.01 -3.59 -18.99
C ILE A 211 -22.26 -3.98 -20.45
N GLU A 212 -23.30 -3.44 -21.07
CA GLU A 212 -23.63 -3.68 -22.48
C GLU A 212 -22.52 -3.25 -23.43
N ALA A 213 -21.89 -2.09 -23.20
CA ALA A 213 -20.78 -1.60 -24.01
C ALA A 213 -19.55 -2.52 -23.91
N ILE A 214 -19.21 -3.00 -22.71
CA ILE A 214 -18.11 -3.95 -22.48
C ILE A 214 -18.43 -5.31 -23.12
N GLU A 215 -19.66 -5.81 -22.97
CA GLU A 215 -20.10 -7.05 -23.61
C GLU A 215 -20.06 -6.95 -25.15
N ALA A 216 -20.46 -5.80 -25.72
CA ALA A 216 -20.34 -5.54 -27.16
C ALA A 216 -18.88 -5.55 -27.63
N TYR A 217 -17.98 -4.92 -26.89
CA TYR A 217 -16.55 -4.96 -27.17
C TYR A 217 -16.00 -6.40 -27.10
N ASN A 218 -16.35 -7.17 -26.06
CA ASN A 218 -15.94 -8.59 -25.93
C ASN A 218 -16.40 -9.44 -27.12
N ARG A 219 -17.64 -9.23 -27.62
CA ARG A 219 -18.16 -9.90 -28.83
C ARG A 219 -17.35 -9.53 -30.07
N ALA A 220 -17.02 -8.25 -30.25
CA ALA A 220 -16.22 -7.78 -31.38
C ALA A 220 -14.80 -8.38 -31.39
N VAL A 221 -14.14 -8.43 -30.22
CA VAL A 221 -12.83 -9.06 -30.06
C VAL A 221 -12.88 -10.56 -30.36
N THR A 222 -13.89 -11.26 -29.85
CA THR A 222 -14.10 -12.69 -30.11
C THR A 222 -14.31 -12.97 -31.61
N ALA A 223 -15.18 -12.18 -32.25
CA ALA A 223 -15.43 -12.30 -33.69
C ALA A 223 -14.15 -12.06 -34.52
N LYS A 224 -13.32 -11.08 -34.14
CA LYS A 224 -12.04 -10.80 -34.80
C LYS A 224 -11.07 -11.99 -34.67
N LYS A 225 -10.97 -12.60 -33.48
CA LYS A 225 -10.12 -13.78 -33.23
C LYS A 225 -10.55 -15.02 -34.01
N LEU A 226 -11.85 -15.27 -34.07
CA LEU A 226 -12.41 -16.35 -34.88
C LEU A 226 -12.08 -16.13 -36.37
N ARG A 227 -12.30 -14.92 -36.89
CA ARG A 227 -11.96 -14.60 -38.29
C ARG A 227 -10.47 -14.75 -38.60
N SER A 228 -9.57 -14.40 -37.67
CA SER A 228 -8.13 -14.58 -37.89
C SER A 228 -7.71 -16.05 -37.88
N THR A 229 -8.39 -16.91 -37.11
CA THR A 229 -8.11 -18.36 -37.10
C THR A 229 -8.60 -19.05 -38.37
N PHE A 230 -9.72 -18.59 -38.96
CA PHE A 230 -10.18 -19.10 -40.27
C PHE A 230 -9.35 -18.62 -41.47
N LYS A 231 -8.62 -17.49 -41.35
CA LYS A 231 -7.73 -16.99 -42.41
C LYS A 231 -6.34 -17.62 -42.41
N SER A 232 -5.97 -18.31 -41.33
CA SER A 232 -4.66 -18.95 -41.16
C SER A 232 -4.67 -20.46 -41.46
N VAL A 233 -5.81 -20.99 -41.93
CA VAL A 233 -6.00 -22.37 -42.41
C VAL A 233 -6.28 -22.30 -43.92
#